data_AF-A0A2V5P4W2-F1
#
_entry.id   AF-A0A2V5P4W2-F1
#
_cell.length_a   1.000
_cell.length_b   1.000
_cell.length_c   1.000
_cell.angle_alpha   90.00
_cell.angle_beta   90.00
_cell.angle_gamma   90.00
#
_symmetry.space_group_name_H-M   'P 1'
#
loop_
_entity.id
_entity.type
_entity.pdbx_description
1 polymer ?
#
loop_
_entity_poly.entity_id
_entity_poly.type
_entity_poly.pdbx_seq_one_letter_code
_entity_poly.pdbx_strand_id
1 'polypeptide(L)'
;MAQMNHTDKTAALPPLDLSWWRRVPDLAIGVGTALCVLGLVVDFVRHHSLRQFGFSWLLAFMFWLSLSLGALFLVMMHHLFDAAWSAPIRRFCEHLACLVFPWLAVFFLPIAALASSIYSWMREDPRADASLAAKWPLFTRPMFYVTAALCFAVWRWLAYRL
;
A
#
# COMPACT_ATOMS: atom_id res chain seq x y z
N MET A 1 -10.64 67.37 -15.84
CA MET A 1 -11.42 66.15 -15.52
C MET A 1 -11.10 65.10 -16.57
N ALA A 2 -10.13 64.22 -16.31
CA ALA A 2 -9.82 63.09 -17.20
C ALA A 2 -10.41 61.83 -16.58
N GLN A 3 -11.46 61.27 -17.19
CA GLN A 3 -12.02 59.98 -16.80
C GLN A 3 -11.09 58.87 -17.30
N MET A 4 -10.41 58.20 -16.38
CA MET A 4 -9.68 56.97 -16.67
C MET A 4 -10.68 55.81 -16.73
N ASN A 5 -11.04 55.41 -17.95
CA ASN A 5 -11.80 54.17 -18.18
C ASN A 5 -10.91 52.98 -17.82
N HIS A 6 -11.13 52.41 -16.63
CA HIS A 6 -10.66 51.07 -16.27
C HIS A 6 -11.37 50.06 -17.17
N THR A 7 -10.74 49.74 -18.29
CA THR A 7 -11.11 48.58 -19.11
C THR A 7 -10.60 47.35 -18.37
N ASP A 8 -11.50 46.65 -17.68
CA ASP A 8 -11.28 45.31 -17.14
C ASP A 8 -10.95 44.37 -18.30
N LYS A 9 -9.65 44.26 -18.62
CA LYS A 9 -9.12 43.16 -19.41
C LYS A 9 -8.99 41.94 -18.50
N THR A 10 -10.11 41.37 -18.06
CA THR A 10 -10.13 39.95 -17.69
C THR A 10 -10.01 39.16 -18.98
N ALA A 11 -8.80 39.13 -19.56
CA ALA A 11 -8.46 38.25 -20.64
C ALA A 11 -8.66 36.83 -20.11
N ALA A 12 -9.78 36.20 -20.48
CA ALA A 12 -10.06 34.81 -20.16
C ALA A 12 -8.91 33.97 -20.74
N LEU A 13 -7.99 33.54 -19.87
CA LEU A 13 -6.88 32.70 -20.26
C LEU A 13 -7.45 31.44 -20.95
N PRO A 14 -6.84 30.95 -22.04
CA PRO A 14 -7.28 29.70 -22.67
C PRO A 14 -7.30 28.58 -21.60
N PRO A 15 -8.30 27.69 -21.61
CA PRO A 15 -8.38 26.63 -20.62
C PRO A 15 -7.09 25.80 -20.66
N LEU A 16 -6.43 25.67 -19.51
CA LEU A 16 -5.25 24.82 -19.36
C LEU A 16 -5.61 23.38 -19.76
N ASP A 17 -5.07 22.89 -20.87
CA ASP A 17 -5.25 21.50 -21.33
C ASP A 17 -4.38 20.55 -20.50
N LEU A 18 -4.94 20.06 -19.40
CA LEU A 18 -4.31 19.12 -18.47
C LEU A 18 -4.68 17.65 -18.79
N SER A 19 -5.20 17.38 -19.98
CA SER A 19 -5.68 16.04 -20.37
C SER A 19 -4.56 14.98 -20.39
N TRP A 20 -3.35 15.36 -20.77
CA TRP A 20 -2.16 14.51 -20.74
C TRP A 20 -1.78 14.07 -19.32
N TRP A 21 -1.70 15.01 -18.38
CA TRP A 21 -1.34 14.74 -16.98
C TRP A 21 -2.34 13.82 -16.28
N ARG A 22 -3.61 13.89 -16.68
CA ARG A 22 -4.66 13.01 -16.15
C ARG A 22 -4.46 11.53 -16.53
N ARG A 23 -3.77 11.22 -17.64
CA ARG A 23 -3.53 9.84 -18.11
C ARG A 23 -2.30 9.18 -17.49
N VAL A 24 -1.45 9.95 -16.80
CA VAL A 24 -0.21 9.44 -16.20
C VAL A 24 -0.47 8.32 -15.18
N PRO A 25 -1.44 8.44 -14.25
CA PRO A 25 -1.75 7.35 -13.32
C PRO A 25 -2.24 6.09 -14.03
N ASP A 26 -3.12 6.23 -15.02
CA ASP A 26 -3.67 5.09 -15.77
C ASP A 26 -2.57 4.34 -16.53
N LEU A 27 -1.63 5.10 -17.13
CA LEU A 27 -0.49 4.53 -17.83
C LEU A 27 0.47 3.83 -16.87
N ALA A 28 0.73 4.42 -15.69
CA ALA A 28 1.56 3.79 -14.67
C ALA A 28 0.95 2.47 -14.14
N ILE A 29 -0.38 2.44 -13.95
CA ILE A 29 -1.11 1.22 -13.57
C ILE A 29 -1.02 0.19 -14.70
N GLY A 30 -1.23 0.60 -15.95
CA GLY A 30 -1.13 -0.29 -17.12
C GLY A 30 0.26 -0.90 -17.28
N VAL A 31 1.32 -0.10 -17.15
CA VAL A 31 2.71 -0.57 -17.22
C VAL A 31 3.04 -1.47 -16.04
N GLY A 32 2.65 -1.09 -14.82
CA GLY A 32 2.89 -1.88 -13.62
C GLY A 32 2.20 -3.24 -13.64
N THR A 33 0.94 -3.29 -14.11
CA THR A 33 0.19 -4.54 -14.27
C THR A 33 0.81 -5.42 -15.35
N ALA A 34 1.19 -4.85 -16.50
CA ALA A 34 1.90 -5.59 -17.55
C ALA A 34 3.22 -6.20 -17.04
N LEU A 35 4.02 -5.43 -16.29
CA LEU A 35 5.26 -5.93 -15.69
C LEU A 35 5.02 -7.02 -14.65
N CYS A 36 3.96 -6.93 -13.85
CA CYS A 36 3.59 -7.98 -12.90
C CYS A 36 3.21 -9.29 -13.61
N VAL A 37 2.41 -9.20 -14.68
CA VAL A 37 2.02 -10.37 -15.48
C VAL A 37 3.24 -10.97 -16.17
N LEU A 38 4.13 -10.14 -16.73
CA LEU A 38 5.39 -10.61 -17.31
C LEU A 38 6.26 -11.32 -16.27
N GLY A 39 6.38 -10.76 -15.06
CA GLY A 39 7.12 -11.39 -13.95
C GLY A 39 6.55 -12.76 -13.56
N LEU A 40 5.21 -12.88 -13.48
CA LEU A 40 4.53 -14.15 -13.23
C LEU A 40 4.83 -15.19 -14.31
N VAL A 41 4.72 -14.80 -15.60
CA VAL A 41 4.95 -15.70 -16.73
C VAL A 41 6.41 -16.14 -16.79
N VAL A 42 7.36 -15.21 -16.61
CA VAL A 42 8.80 -15.52 -16.64
C VAL A 42 9.19 -16.47 -15.50
N ASP A 43 8.72 -16.23 -14.27
CA ASP A 43 9.04 -17.09 -13.14
C ASP A 43 8.44 -18.50 -13.31
N PHE A 44 7.20 -18.57 -13.79
CA PHE A 44 6.53 -19.83 -14.09
C PHE A 44 7.26 -20.64 -15.18
N VAL A 45 7.61 -20.00 -16.30
CA VAL A 45 8.27 -20.66 -17.43
C VAL A 45 9.70 -21.09 -17.07
N ARG A 46 10.45 -20.25 -16.35
CA ARG A 46 11.89 -20.48 -16.10
C ARG A 46 12.17 -21.40 -14.92
N HIS A 47 11.39 -21.30 -13.85
CA HIS A 47 11.69 -21.96 -12.58
C HIS A 47 10.66 -23.01 -12.17
N HIS A 48 9.54 -23.16 -12.91
CA HIS A 48 8.40 -24.03 -12.53
C HIS A 48 7.92 -23.80 -11.08
N SER A 49 8.28 -22.67 -10.47
CA SER A 49 7.96 -22.31 -9.10
C SER A 49 7.76 -20.79 -9.04
N LEU A 50 6.76 -20.35 -8.29
CA LEU A 50 6.40 -18.93 -8.15
C LEU A 50 7.12 -18.27 -6.96
N ARG A 51 8.27 -18.83 -6.55
CA ARG A 51 8.92 -18.46 -5.30
C ARG A 51 9.60 -17.10 -5.42
N GLN A 52 10.26 -16.82 -6.54
CA GLN A 52 10.94 -15.54 -6.76
C GLN A 52 9.91 -14.41 -6.90
N PHE A 53 8.83 -14.66 -7.64
CA PHE A 53 7.72 -13.71 -7.73
C PHE A 53 7.12 -13.41 -6.36
N GLY A 54 6.87 -14.43 -5.54
CA GLY A 54 6.36 -14.27 -4.18
C GLY A 54 7.24 -13.38 -3.28
N PHE A 55 8.57 -13.54 -3.35
CA PHE A 55 9.50 -12.70 -2.59
C PHE A 55 9.52 -11.25 -3.09
N SER A 56 9.57 -11.04 -4.40
CA SER A 56 9.52 -9.68 -4.98
C SER A 56 8.20 -8.98 -4.67
N TRP A 57 7.08 -9.70 -4.72
CA TRP A 57 5.76 -9.19 -4.36
C TRP A 57 5.68 -8.82 -2.87
N LEU A 58 6.18 -9.70 -1.99
CA LEU A 58 6.24 -9.44 -0.54
C LEU A 58 7.06 -8.18 -0.24
N LEU A 59 8.21 -8.00 -0.91
CA LEU A 59 9.07 -6.83 -0.74
C LEU A 59 8.32 -5.53 -1.11
N ALA A 60 7.72 -5.50 -2.30
CA ALA A 60 6.96 -4.34 -2.77
C ALA A 60 5.77 -4.03 -1.84
N PHE A 61 5.08 -5.07 -1.36
CA PHE A 61 4.00 -4.92 -0.41
C PHE A 61 4.47 -4.36 0.93
N MET A 62 5.56 -4.87 1.51
CA MET A 62 6.13 -4.36 2.77
C MET A 62 6.56 -2.88 2.64
N PHE A 63 7.11 -2.50 1.49
CA PHE A 63 7.46 -1.11 1.20
C PHE A 63 6.23 -0.20 1.28
N TRP A 64 5.17 -0.50 0.52
CA TRP A 64 3.96 0.32 0.52
C TRP A 64 3.21 0.27 1.85
N LEU A 65 3.19 -0.88 2.53
CA LEU A 65 2.59 -1.02 3.85
C LEU A 65 3.29 -0.13 4.89
N SER A 66 4.63 -0.06 4.86
CA SER A 66 5.38 0.80 5.77
C SER A 66 5.13 2.30 5.52
N LEU A 67 4.97 2.72 4.25
CA LEU A 67 4.59 4.09 3.92
C LEU A 67 3.21 4.45 4.46
N SER A 68 2.21 3.58 4.27
CA SER A 68 0.85 3.82 4.76
C SER A 68 0.75 3.81 6.28
N LEU A 69 1.45 2.89 6.97
CA LEU A 69 1.50 2.85 8.43
C LEU A 69 2.29 4.03 9.01
N GLY A 70 3.36 4.45 8.35
CA GLY A 70 4.11 5.66 8.71
C GLY A 70 3.23 6.91 8.59
N ALA A 71 2.43 7.02 7.53
CA ALA A 71 1.46 8.10 7.37
C ALA A 71 0.39 8.08 8.48
N LEU A 72 -0.16 6.91 8.82
CA LEU A 72 -1.12 6.76 9.93
C LEU A 72 -0.50 7.21 11.27
N PHE A 73 0.75 6.84 11.52
CA PHE A 73 1.50 7.28 12.69
C PHE A 73 1.66 8.81 12.73
N LEU A 74 2.05 9.43 11.61
CA LEU A 74 2.18 10.89 11.52
C LEU A 74 0.85 11.60 11.74
N VAL A 75 -0.27 11.06 11.22
CA VAL A 75 -1.61 11.63 11.49
C VAL A 75 -1.90 11.62 13.00
N MET A 76 -1.71 10.49 13.68
CA MET A 76 -1.89 10.40 15.14
C MET A 76 -1.00 11.42 15.88
N MET A 77 0.25 11.53 15.46
CA MET A 77 1.20 12.49 16.04
C MET A 77 0.74 13.95 15.85
N HIS A 78 0.21 14.29 14.67
CA HIS A 78 -0.30 15.64 14.39
C HIS A 78 -1.51 16.00 15.26
N HIS A 79 -2.38 15.03 15.56
CA HIS A 79 -3.49 15.24 16.50
C HIS A 79 -3.01 15.42 17.95
N LEU A 80 -1.89 14.78 18.32
CA LEU A 80 -1.39 14.87 19.69
C LEU A 80 -0.73 16.23 20.01
N PHE A 81 -0.08 16.85 19.02
CA PHE A 81 0.68 18.10 19.21
C PHE A 81 -0.08 19.38 18.82
N ASP A 82 -1.33 19.28 18.35
CA ASP A 82 -2.14 20.43 17.87
C ASP A 82 -1.36 21.39 16.95
N ALA A 83 -0.55 20.83 16.05
CA ALA A 83 0.38 21.59 15.22
C ALA A 83 -0.35 22.26 14.04
N ALA A 84 -0.87 23.47 14.24
CA ALA A 84 -1.66 24.22 13.26
C ALA A 84 -0.94 24.47 11.91
N TRP A 85 0.39 24.55 11.89
CA TRP A 85 1.19 24.78 10.68
C TRP A 85 1.29 23.54 9.76
N SER A 86 0.95 22.36 10.26
CA SER A 86 1.08 21.08 9.55
C SER A 86 -0.19 20.62 8.82
N ALA A 87 -1.21 21.48 8.75
CA ALA A 87 -2.50 21.15 8.15
C ALA A 87 -2.43 20.61 6.69
N PRO A 88 -1.55 21.12 5.80
CA PRO A 88 -1.41 20.55 4.45
C PRO A 88 -0.84 19.13 4.48
N ILE A 89 0.21 18.90 5.27
CA ILE A 89 0.88 17.59 5.40
C ILE A 89 -0.10 16.56 5.95
N ARG A 90 -0.90 16.95 6.96
CA ARG A 90 -1.90 16.08 7.58
C ARG A 90 -2.89 15.52 6.56
N ARG A 91 -3.42 16.36 5.66
CA ARG A 91 -4.37 15.91 4.61
C ARG A 91 -3.75 14.88 3.66
N PHE A 92 -2.48 15.05 3.30
CA PHE A 92 -1.77 14.05 2.49
C PHE A 92 -1.55 12.75 3.25
N CYS A 93 -1.17 12.82 4.53
CA CYS A 93 -0.99 11.64 5.36
C CYS A 93 -2.31 10.90 5.64
N GLU A 94 -3.42 11.62 5.84
CA GLU A 94 -4.78 11.04 5.96
C GLU A 94 -5.12 10.25 4.68
N HIS A 95 -4.86 10.82 3.50
CA HIS A 95 -5.09 10.11 2.23
C HIS A 95 -4.21 8.85 2.10
N LEU A 96 -2.93 8.93 2.51
CA LEU A 96 -2.02 7.79 2.49
C LEU A 96 -2.40 6.71 3.51
N ALA A 97 -2.93 7.09 4.67
CA ALA A 97 -3.41 6.17 5.70
C ALA A 97 -4.66 5.41 5.22
N CYS A 98 -5.55 6.06 4.48
CA CYS A 98 -6.71 5.43 3.85
C CYS A 98 -6.33 4.37 2.79
N LEU A 99 -5.10 4.35 2.26
CA LEU A 99 -4.65 3.31 1.33
C LEU A 99 -4.50 1.93 2.00
N VAL A 100 -4.37 1.86 3.34
CA VAL A 100 -4.30 0.59 4.09
C VAL A 100 -5.50 -0.29 3.79
N PHE A 101 -6.68 0.32 3.63
CA PHE A 101 -7.90 -0.41 3.33
C PHE A 101 -8.77 0.38 2.34
N PRO A 102 -9.16 -0.18 1.16
CA PRO A 102 -9.14 -1.61 0.84
C PRO A 102 -7.91 -2.09 0.04
N TRP A 103 -7.09 -1.20 -0.52
CA TRP A 103 -6.11 -1.56 -1.54
C TRP A 103 -4.99 -2.48 -1.06
N LEU A 104 -4.32 -2.15 0.05
CA LEU A 104 -3.28 -3.01 0.61
C LEU A 104 -3.82 -4.36 1.09
N ALA A 105 -5.07 -4.41 1.57
CA ALA A 105 -5.73 -5.67 1.92
C ALA A 105 -5.96 -6.56 0.68
N VAL A 106 -6.33 -5.98 -0.47
CA VAL A 106 -6.44 -6.73 -1.74
C VAL A 106 -5.07 -7.25 -2.20
N PHE A 107 -4.01 -6.43 -2.10
CA PHE A 107 -2.65 -6.84 -2.47
C PHE A 107 -2.02 -7.85 -1.50
N PHE A 108 -2.64 -8.11 -0.35
CA PHE A 108 -2.27 -9.21 0.54
C PHE A 108 -2.76 -10.57 0.02
N LEU A 109 -3.78 -10.64 -0.85
CA LEU A 109 -4.31 -11.91 -1.35
C LEU A 109 -3.27 -12.77 -2.10
N PRO A 110 -2.45 -12.24 -3.01
CA PRO A 110 -1.38 -13.02 -3.64
C PRO A 110 -0.35 -13.54 -2.61
N ILE A 111 -0.07 -12.76 -1.56
CA ILE A 111 0.85 -13.17 -0.48
C ILE A 111 0.25 -14.33 0.31
N ALA A 112 -1.04 -14.25 0.65
CA ALA A 112 -1.75 -15.32 1.32
C ALA A 112 -1.77 -16.61 0.50
N ALA A 113 -1.99 -16.51 -0.82
CA ALA A 113 -1.96 -17.66 -1.71
C ALA A 113 -0.56 -18.29 -1.84
N LEU A 114 0.50 -17.46 -1.90
CA LEU A 114 1.90 -17.92 -2.03
C LEU A 114 2.60 -18.13 -0.68
N ALA A 115 1.90 -17.97 0.45
CA ALA A 115 2.49 -17.97 1.78
C ALA A 115 3.27 -19.26 2.08
N SER A 116 2.75 -20.42 1.68
CA SER A 116 3.41 -21.72 1.88
C SER A 116 4.72 -21.87 1.09
N SER A 117 4.86 -21.16 -0.03
CA SER A 117 6.06 -21.16 -0.88
C SER A 117 7.12 -20.17 -0.38
N ILE A 118 6.66 -19.03 0.15
CA ILE A 118 7.50 -17.95 0.69
C ILE A 118 8.06 -18.34 2.06
N TYR A 119 7.20 -18.83 2.96
CA TYR A 119 7.54 -19.16 4.35
C TYR A 119 7.84 -20.66 4.49
N SER A 120 9.11 -21.01 4.73
CA SER A 120 9.53 -22.43 4.83
C SER A 120 8.88 -23.15 6.01
N TRP A 121 8.73 -22.46 7.14
CA TRP A 121 8.09 -22.97 8.35
C TRP A 121 6.64 -23.45 8.16
N MET A 122 5.94 -22.99 7.11
CA MET A 122 4.58 -23.45 6.83
C MET A 122 4.53 -24.86 6.22
N ARG A 123 5.68 -25.39 5.78
CA ARG A 123 5.86 -26.72 5.18
C ARG A 123 6.66 -27.66 6.06
N GLU A 124 7.50 -27.14 6.94
CA GLU A 124 8.34 -27.92 7.86
C GLU A 124 7.49 -28.61 8.94
N ASP A 125 7.91 -29.81 9.35
CA ASP A 125 7.25 -30.54 10.44
C ASP A 125 7.64 -29.87 11.77
N PRO A 126 6.67 -29.40 12.56
CA PRO A 126 6.93 -28.71 13.84
C PRO A 126 7.70 -29.56 14.85
N ARG A 127 7.67 -30.89 14.69
CA ARG A 127 8.38 -31.84 15.54
C ARG A 127 9.84 -32.01 15.16
N ALA A 128 10.22 -31.65 13.94
CA ALA A 128 11.59 -31.74 13.46
C ALA A 128 12.45 -30.56 13.97
N ASP A 129 11.85 -29.39 14.22
CA ASP A 129 12.55 -28.19 14.65
C ASP A 129 12.10 -27.71 16.04
N ALA A 130 13.00 -27.83 17.02
CA ALA A 130 12.75 -27.39 18.40
C ALA A 130 12.41 -25.88 18.51
N SER A 131 12.97 -25.07 17.61
CA SER A 131 12.68 -23.63 17.55
C SER A 131 11.26 -23.32 17.06
N LEU A 132 10.71 -24.17 16.18
CA LEU A 132 9.34 -24.08 15.69
C LEU A 132 8.36 -24.58 16.76
N ALA A 133 8.69 -25.69 17.41
CA ALA A 133 7.90 -26.28 18.49
C ALA A 133 7.66 -25.30 19.65
N ALA A 134 8.68 -24.52 20.03
CA ALA A 134 8.56 -23.52 21.10
C ALA A 134 7.59 -22.37 20.75
N LYS A 135 7.40 -22.06 19.46
CA LYS A 135 6.54 -20.96 18.98
C LYS A 135 5.25 -21.48 18.33
N TRP A 136 4.94 -22.75 18.55
CA TRP A 136 3.86 -23.48 17.92
C TRP A 136 2.50 -22.77 17.95
N PRO A 137 2.06 -22.13 19.07
CA PRO A 137 0.75 -21.48 19.09
C PRO A 137 0.59 -20.39 18.02
N LEU A 138 1.66 -19.63 17.75
CA LEU A 138 1.63 -18.52 16.79
C LEU A 138 2.00 -18.97 15.37
N PHE A 139 2.92 -19.92 15.22
CA PHE A 139 3.42 -20.42 13.94
C PHE A 139 2.56 -21.55 13.37
N THR A 140 1.24 -21.34 13.34
CA THR A 140 0.31 -22.18 12.58
C THR A 140 -0.24 -21.39 11.38
N ARG A 141 -0.56 -22.10 10.30
CA ARG A 141 -1.20 -21.50 9.11
C ARG A 141 -2.46 -20.67 9.46
N PRO A 142 -3.45 -21.18 10.23
CA PRO A 142 -4.62 -20.38 10.58
C PRO A 142 -4.25 -19.17 11.44
N MET A 143 -3.34 -19.30 12.41
CA MET A 143 -2.99 -18.20 13.30
C MET A 143 -2.28 -17.06 12.56
N PHE A 144 -1.48 -17.37 11.54
CA PHE A 144 -0.91 -16.36 10.65
C PHE A 144 -2.00 -15.51 9.97
N TYR A 145 -3.03 -16.15 9.40
CA TYR A 145 -4.13 -15.43 8.75
C TYR A 145 -4.99 -14.65 9.74
N VAL A 146 -5.25 -15.20 10.94
CA VAL A 146 -5.97 -14.50 12.01
C VAL A 146 -5.18 -13.26 12.45
N THR A 147 -3.88 -13.39 12.67
CA THR A 147 -3.03 -12.27 13.07
C THR A 147 -2.99 -11.19 11.99
N ALA A 148 -2.85 -11.57 10.72
CA ALA A 148 -2.92 -10.63 9.60
C ALA A 148 -4.28 -9.91 9.55
N ALA A 149 -5.39 -10.65 9.69
CA ALA A 149 -6.73 -10.07 9.70
C ALA A 149 -6.94 -9.10 10.88
N LEU A 150 -6.43 -9.44 12.07
CA LEU A 150 -6.46 -8.57 13.24
C LEU A 150 -5.66 -7.28 13.01
N CYS A 151 -4.44 -7.38 12.47
CA CYS A 151 -3.63 -6.20 12.13
C CYS A 151 -4.37 -5.27 11.17
N PHE A 152 -4.90 -5.81 10.06
CA PHE A 152 -5.67 -5.02 9.11
C PHE A 152 -6.94 -4.43 9.71
N ALA A 153 -7.64 -5.16 10.58
CA ALA A 153 -8.83 -4.66 11.27
C ALA A 153 -8.51 -3.47 12.19
N VAL A 154 -7.42 -3.57 12.96
CA VAL A 154 -6.95 -2.50 13.85
C VAL A 154 -6.54 -1.26 13.05
N TRP A 155 -5.72 -1.44 12.01
CA TRP A 155 -5.28 -0.30 11.19
C TRP A 155 -6.44 0.36 10.44
N ARG A 156 -7.36 -0.45 9.91
CA ARG A 156 -8.61 0.03 9.31
C ARG A 156 -9.41 0.86 10.33
N TRP A 157 -9.58 0.35 11.54
CA TRP A 157 -10.32 1.04 12.59
C TRP A 157 -9.68 2.37 12.98
N LEU A 158 -8.35 2.40 13.16
CA LEU A 158 -7.61 3.63 13.44
C LEU A 158 -7.73 4.64 12.30
N ALA A 159 -7.52 4.21 11.06
CA ALA A 159 -7.60 5.08 9.89
C ALA A 159 -8.99 5.69 9.66
N TYR A 160 -10.07 5.04 10.12
CA TYR A 160 -11.43 5.61 10.08
C TYR A 160 -11.76 6.53 11.26
N ARG A 161 -11.03 6.43 12.37
CA ARG A 161 -11.29 7.20 13.59
C ARG A 161 -10.57 8.54 13.61
N LEU A 162 -9.43 8.63 12.93
CA LEU A 162 -8.61 9.82 12.76
C LEU A 162 -9.13 10.65 11.59
#